data_AF-A0A7G5H1E2-F1
#
_entry.id   AF-A0A7G5H1E2-F1
#
_cell.length_a   1.000
_cell.length_b   1.000
_cell.length_c   1.000
_cell.angle_alpha   90.00
_cell.angle_beta   90.00
_cell.angle_gamma   90.00
#
_symmetry.space_group_name_H-M   'P 1'
#
loop_
_entity.id
_entity.type
_entity.pdbx_description
1 polymer ?
#
loop_
_entity_poly.entity_id
_entity_poly.type
_entity_poly.pdbx_seq_one_letter_code
_entity_poly.pdbx_strand_id
1 'polypeptide(L)'
;MATLNKTASDWTVILLGVVGFLLGAEGILNPHFQYKMLGLTALGNVIPALLGSASLSASYVGILYIVGVIHRWKHVKRYLIGARLLMGVGFLGLMAIGRMPQTYRAAAVWEIAGALLIAGALWWDMQHEAN
;
A
#
# COMPACT_ATOMS: atom_id res chain seq x y z
N MET A 1 -4.81 -10.80 28.82
CA MET A 1 -4.40 -10.58 27.42
C MET A 1 -5.01 -11.69 26.59
N ALA A 2 -6.08 -11.42 25.85
CA ALA A 2 -6.64 -12.43 24.94
C ALA A 2 -5.62 -12.67 23.82
N THR A 3 -5.05 -13.86 23.77
CA THR A 3 -4.26 -14.33 22.61
C THR A 3 -5.22 -14.53 21.45
N LEU A 4 -5.48 -13.44 20.73
CA LEU A 4 -6.28 -13.44 19.52
C LEU A 4 -5.46 -14.11 18.42
N ASN A 5 -5.77 -15.37 18.11
CA ASN A 5 -5.25 -16.04 16.92
C ASN A 5 -5.55 -15.15 15.71
N LYS A 6 -4.49 -14.56 15.15
CA LYS A 6 -4.57 -13.72 13.97
C LYS A 6 -4.78 -14.63 12.76
N THR A 7 -5.75 -14.26 11.92
CA THR A 7 -6.08 -14.97 10.68
C THR A 7 -5.00 -14.76 9.62
N ALA A 8 -4.99 -15.54 8.54
CA ALA A 8 -4.00 -15.37 7.48
C ALA A 8 -4.11 -13.97 6.86
N SER A 9 -5.34 -13.49 6.62
CA SER A 9 -5.56 -12.14 6.08
C SER A 9 -5.23 -11.02 7.06
N ASP A 10 -5.29 -11.24 8.38
CA ASP A 10 -4.78 -10.27 9.35
C ASP A 10 -3.27 -10.08 9.19
N TRP A 11 -2.52 -11.18 9.09
CA TRP A 11 -1.07 -11.14 8.89
C TRP A 11 -0.69 -10.51 7.55
N THR A 12 -1.41 -10.84 6.47
CA THR A 12 -1.18 -10.22 5.15
C THR A 12 -1.32 -8.70 5.23
N VAL A 13 -2.38 -8.19 5.85
CA VAL A 13 -2.59 -6.74 5.99
C VAL A 13 -1.55 -6.09 6.89
N ILE A 14 -1.17 -6.74 8.00
CA ILE A 14 -0.11 -6.23 8.89
C ILE A 14 1.22 -6.13 8.13
N LEU A 15 1.62 -7.19 7.41
CA LEU A 15 2.89 -7.20 6.67
C LEU A 15 2.91 -6.14 5.56
N LEU A 16 1.83 -6.01 4.78
CA LEU A 16 1.71 -4.95 3.78
C LEU A 16 1.75 -3.55 4.42
N GLY A 17 1.12 -3.39 5.58
CA GLY A 17 1.16 -2.15 6.36
C GLY A 17 2.58 -1.81 6.83
N VAL A 18 3.32 -2.79 7.34
CA VAL A 18 4.72 -2.63 7.75
C VAL A 18 5.59 -2.26 6.56
N VAL A 19 5.47 -2.95 5.43
CA VAL A 19 6.24 -2.63 4.22
C VAL A 19 5.90 -1.22 3.72
N GLY A 20 4.62 -0.85 3.67
CA GLY A 20 4.18 0.49 3.28
C GLY A 20 4.72 1.57 4.22
N PHE A 21 4.71 1.30 5.52
CA PHE A 21 5.28 2.20 6.52
C PHE A 21 6.79 2.40 6.33
N LEU A 22 7.55 1.31 6.15
CA LEU A 22 8.99 1.39 5.96
C LEU A 22 9.36 2.12 4.67
N LEU A 23 8.65 1.87 3.57
CA LEU A 23 8.85 2.58 2.31
C LEU A 23 8.52 4.09 2.43
N GLY A 24 7.47 4.43 3.18
CA GLY A 24 7.14 5.83 3.48
C GLY A 24 8.19 6.49 4.38
N ALA A 25 8.65 5.79 5.42
CA ALA A 25 9.70 6.29 6.31
C ALA A 25 11.01 6.52 5.56
N GLU A 26 11.40 5.59 4.68
CA GLU A 26 12.57 5.76 3.80
C GLU A 26 12.43 6.98 2.89
N GLY A 27 11.24 7.22 2.33
CA GLY A 27 11.01 8.40 1.49
C GLY A 27 11.11 9.74 2.25
N ILE A 28 10.82 9.74 3.56
CA ILE A 28 10.99 10.92 4.42
C ILE A 28 12.46 11.11 4.77
N LEU A 29 13.16 10.03 5.14
CA LEU A 29 14.55 10.08 5.61
C LEU A 29 15.54 10.27 4.46
N ASN A 30 15.27 9.67 3.30
CA ASN A 30 16.12 9.67 2.13
C ASN A 30 15.32 9.81 0.81
N PRO A 31 14.82 11.02 0.51
CA PRO A 31 14.05 11.27 -0.72
C PRO A 31 14.84 10.93 -1.99
N HIS A 32 16.18 11.02 -1.95
CA HIS A 32 17.04 10.71 -3.08
C HIS A 32 16.98 9.25 -3.53
N PHE A 33 16.91 8.33 -2.58
CA PHE A 33 16.76 6.91 -2.88
C PHE A 33 15.45 6.64 -3.64
N GLN A 34 14.38 7.30 -3.23
CA GLN A 34 13.06 7.13 -3.83
C GLN A 34 12.96 7.73 -5.24
N TYR A 35 13.65 8.84 -5.54
CA TYR A 35 13.79 9.34 -6.92
C TYR A 35 14.43 8.30 -7.83
N LYS A 36 15.53 7.68 -7.36
CA LYS A 36 16.28 6.70 -8.13
C LYS A 36 15.44 5.45 -8.41
N MET A 37 14.63 5.02 -7.44
CA MET A 37 13.73 3.88 -7.59
C MET A 37 12.64 4.13 -8.64
N LEU A 38 12.13 5.37 -8.73
CA LEU A 38 11.13 5.77 -9.72
C LEU A 38 11.73 6.21 -11.08
N GLY A 39 13.06 6.29 -11.18
CA GLY A 39 13.75 6.78 -12.37
C GLY A 39 13.55 8.27 -12.64
N LEU A 40 13.29 9.07 -11.60
CA LEU A 40 13.00 10.51 -11.70
C LEU A 40 14.22 11.36 -11.34
N THR A 41 14.32 12.55 -11.94
CA THR A 41 15.27 13.59 -11.56
C THR A 41 14.52 14.77 -10.95
N ALA A 42 14.98 15.26 -9.79
CA ALA A 42 14.33 16.37 -9.09
C ALA A 42 14.55 17.70 -9.83
N LEU A 43 13.46 18.40 -10.17
CA LEU A 43 13.48 19.78 -10.69
C LEU A 43 13.18 20.74 -9.54
N GLY A 44 14.23 21.23 -8.88
CA GLY A 44 14.11 22.16 -7.74
C GLY A 44 13.36 21.58 -6.53
N ASN A 45 12.76 22.46 -5.71
CA ASN A 45 12.18 22.09 -4.41
C ASN A 45 10.75 21.53 -4.48
N VAL A 46 10.07 21.62 -5.64
CA VAL A 46 8.66 21.19 -5.80
C VAL A 46 8.54 19.66 -5.74
N ILE A 47 9.47 18.95 -6.39
CA ILE A 47 9.46 17.47 -6.41
C ILE A 47 9.76 16.87 -5.02
N PRO A 48 10.76 17.36 -4.25
CA PRO A 48 10.98 16.94 -2.86
C PRO A 48 9.79 17.14 -1.92
N ALA A 49 9.10 18.27 -1.99
CA ALA A 49 7.95 18.53 -1.13
C ALA A 49 6.76 17.59 -1.44
N LEU A 50 6.50 17.34 -2.73
CA LEU A 50 5.47 16.38 -3.18
C LEU A 50 5.84 14.94 -2.81
N LEU A 51 7.11 14.56 -2.91
CA LEU A 51 7.55 13.21 -2.53
C LEU A 51 7.51 13.00 -1.02
N GLY A 52 7.91 14.02 -0.24
CA GLY A 52 7.82 14.01 1.21
C GLY A 52 6.38 13.87 1.69
N SER A 53 5.42 14.58 1.06
CA SER A 53 4.00 14.45 1.40
C SER A 53 3.42 13.09 1.00
N ALA A 54 3.79 12.55 -0.17
CA ALA A 54 3.43 11.20 -0.57
C ALA A 54 4.00 10.13 0.39
N SER A 55 5.23 10.34 0.87
CA SER A 55 5.91 9.45 1.81
C SER A 55 5.28 9.49 3.21
N LEU A 56 4.90 10.67 3.69
CA LEU A 56 4.08 10.83 4.90
C LEU A 56 2.73 10.12 4.77
N SER A 57 2.08 10.25 3.61
CA SER A 57 0.83 9.54 3.32
C SER A 57 1.02 8.03 3.36
N ALA A 58 2.06 7.50 2.72
CA ALA A 58 2.38 6.07 2.74
C ALA A 58 2.65 5.55 4.17
N SER A 59 3.42 6.30 4.96
CA SER A 59 3.70 5.99 6.36
C SER A 59 2.43 5.93 7.20
N TYR A 60 1.60 6.96 7.11
CA TYR A 60 0.33 7.03 7.84
C TYR A 60 -0.63 5.91 7.43
N VAL A 61 -0.75 5.63 6.14
CA VAL A 61 -1.61 4.55 5.63
C VAL A 61 -1.10 3.18 6.10
N GLY A 62 0.20 2.94 6.12
CA GLY A 62 0.80 1.72 6.66
C GLY A 62 0.43 1.50 8.14
N ILE A 63 0.46 2.57 8.95
CA ILE A 63 -0.01 2.52 10.35
C ILE A 63 -1.50 2.18 10.42
N LEU A 64 -2.34 2.79 9.58
CA LEU A 64 -3.77 2.51 9.54
C LEU A 64 -4.09 1.04 9.24
N TYR A 65 -3.30 0.38 8.38
CA TYR A 65 -3.46 -1.06 8.12
C TYR A 65 -3.30 -1.87 9.40
N ILE A 66 -2.20 -1.61 10.12
CA ILE A 66 -1.84 -2.32 11.35
C ILE A 66 -2.88 -2.03 12.45
N VAL A 67 -3.18 -0.75 12.69
CA VAL A 67 -4.14 -0.31 13.71
C VAL A 67 -5.53 -0.86 13.41
N GLY A 68 -5.97 -0.82 12.15
CA GLY A 68 -7.28 -1.31 11.74
C GLY A 68 -7.46 -2.82 11.97
N VAL A 69 -6.40 -3.61 11.77
CA VAL A 69 -6.40 -5.05 12.08
C VAL A 69 -6.31 -5.32 13.58
N ILE A 70 -5.49 -4.56 14.32
CA ILE A 70 -5.38 -4.70 15.78
C ILE A 70 -6.73 -4.40 16.45
N HIS A 71 -7.40 -3.33 16.03
CA HIS A 71 -8.69 -2.88 16.59
C HIS A 71 -9.91 -3.48 15.90
N ARG A 72 -9.72 -4.42 14.95
CA ARG A 72 -10.80 -5.14 14.26
C ARG A 72 -11.84 -4.22 13.62
N TRP A 73 -11.40 -3.17 12.94
CA TRP A 73 -12.30 -2.27 12.22
C TRP A 73 -13.14 -3.04 11.22
N LYS A 74 -14.46 -2.83 11.28
CA LYS A 74 -15.41 -3.52 10.41
C LYS A 74 -15.10 -3.18 8.95
N HIS A 75 -15.00 -4.22 8.12
CA HIS A 75 -14.73 -4.11 6.68
C HIS A 75 -13.36 -3.53 6.28
N VAL A 76 -12.40 -3.36 7.20
CA VAL A 76 -11.07 -2.78 6.87
C VAL A 76 -10.42 -3.50 5.69
N LYS A 77 -10.41 -4.84 5.68
CA LYS A 77 -9.82 -5.64 4.60
C LYS A 77 -10.47 -5.37 3.24
N ARG A 78 -11.82 -5.28 3.19
CA ARG A 78 -12.56 -4.98 1.97
C ARG A 78 -12.29 -3.56 1.47
N TYR A 79 -12.22 -2.60 2.39
CA TYR A 79 -11.83 -1.23 2.07
C TYR A 79 -10.42 -1.18 1.47
N LEU A 80 -9.45 -1.88 2.07
CA LEU A 80 -8.08 -1.93 1.57
C LEU A 80 -7.97 -2.56 0.18
N ILE A 81 -8.69 -3.66 -0.08
CA ILE A 81 -8.76 -4.25 -1.43
C ILE A 81 -9.26 -3.21 -2.44
N GLY A 82 -10.39 -2.54 -2.15
CA GLY A 82 -10.97 -1.54 -3.04
C GLY A 82 -10.06 -0.34 -3.29
N ALA A 83 -9.47 0.22 -2.21
CA ALA A 83 -8.57 1.36 -2.30
C ALA A 83 -7.32 1.06 -3.12
N ARG A 84 -6.72 -0.13 -2.93
CA ARG A 84 -5.55 -0.56 -3.70
C ARG A 84 -5.88 -0.81 -5.17
N LEU A 85 -7.01 -1.46 -5.48
CA LEU A 85 -7.44 -1.63 -6.87
C LEU A 85 -7.67 -0.28 -7.55
N LEU A 86 -8.33 0.66 -6.86
CA LEU A 86 -8.55 2.01 -7.38
C LEU A 86 -7.22 2.73 -7.69
N MET A 87 -6.24 2.65 -6.80
CA MET A 87 -4.90 3.19 -7.02
C MET A 87 -4.20 2.54 -8.22
N GLY A 88 -4.19 1.21 -8.29
CA GLY A 88 -3.58 0.47 -9.39
C GLY A 88 -4.19 0.79 -10.75
N VAL A 89 -5.52 0.80 -10.82
CA VAL A 89 -6.26 1.20 -12.04
C VAL A 89 -6.02 2.67 -12.37
N GLY A 90 -5.98 3.55 -11.36
CA GLY A 90 -5.66 4.96 -11.52
C GLY A 90 -4.27 5.17 -12.16
N PHE A 91 -3.25 4.46 -11.69
CA PHE A 91 -1.91 4.49 -12.29
C PHE A 91 -1.94 3.99 -13.74
N LEU A 92 -2.58 2.86 -14.02
CA LEU A 92 -2.71 2.34 -15.40
C LEU A 92 -3.43 3.32 -16.31
N GLY A 93 -4.53 3.91 -15.85
CA GLY A 93 -5.34 4.87 -16.60
C GLY A 93 -4.56 6.15 -16.91
N LEU A 94 -3.87 6.73 -15.92
CA LEU A 94 -3.04 7.92 -16.11
C LEU A 94 -1.87 7.67 -17.06
N MET A 95 -1.25 6.48 -17.01
CA MET A 95 -0.23 6.08 -17.99
C MET A 95 -0.81 5.92 -19.39
N ALA A 96 -2.00 5.33 -19.52
CA ALA A 96 -2.64 5.11 -20.82
C ALA A 96 -2.98 6.43 -21.54
N ILE A 97 -3.31 7.49 -20.80
CA ILE A 97 -3.59 8.83 -21.36
C ILE A 97 -2.37 9.75 -21.40
N GLY A 98 -1.16 9.22 -21.15
CA GLY A 98 0.10 9.97 -21.22
C GLY A 98 0.32 11.00 -20.11
N ARG A 99 -0.45 10.95 -19.01
CA ARG A 99 -0.33 11.87 -17.85
C ARG A 99 0.58 11.35 -16.75
N MET A 100 1.12 10.14 -16.90
CA MET A 100 2.03 9.53 -15.93
C MET A 100 3.15 8.75 -16.64
N PRO A 101 4.41 8.84 -16.16
CA PRO A 101 5.52 8.08 -16.74
C PRO A 101 5.31 6.56 -16.62
N GLN A 102 5.82 5.81 -17.61
CA GLN A 102 5.75 4.34 -17.62
C GLN A 102 6.51 3.66 -16.47
N THR A 103 7.41 4.40 -15.80
CA THR A 103 8.11 3.92 -14.59
C THR A 103 7.15 3.62 -13.44
N TYR A 104 5.93 4.19 -13.44
CA TYR A 104 4.88 3.90 -12.45
C TYR A 104 4.20 2.54 -12.65
N ARG A 105 4.56 1.77 -13.69
CA ARG A 105 4.05 0.41 -13.89
C ARG A 105 4.34 -0.49 -12.69
N ALA A 106 5.51 -0.36 -12.08
CA ALA A 106 5.85 -1.10 -10.87
C ALA A 106 4.91 -0.78 -9.70
N ALA A 107 4.55 0.51 -9.52
CA ALA A 107 3.59 0.94 -8.51
C ALA A 107 2.17 0.41 -8.80
N ALA A 108 1.74 0.43 -10.08
CA ALA A 108 0.45 -0.15 -10.47
C ALA A 108 0.37 -1.65 -10.14
N VAL A 109 1.42 -2.40 -10.46
CA VAL A 109 1.52 -3.83 -10.15
C VAL A 109 1.53 -4.06 -8.64
N TRP A 110 2.28 -3.25 -7.88
CA TRP A 110 2.33 -3.31 -6.41
C TRP A 110 0.94 -3.15 -5.77
N GLU A 111 0.16 -2.18 -6.24
CA GLU A 111 -1.17 -1.93 -5.71
C GLU A 111 -2.12 -3.10 -6.00
N ILE A 112 -2.19 -3.54 -7.25
CA ILE A 112 -3.05 -4.65 -7.69
C ILE A 112 -2.64 -5.96 -6.99
N ALA A 113 -1.36 -6.28 -6.95
CA ALA A 113 -0.85 -7.48 -6.29
C ALA A 113 -1.19 -7.49 -4.79
N GLY A 114 -1.01 -6.36 -4.10
CA GLY A 114 -1.39 -6.25 -2.70
C GLY A 114 -2.90 -6.43 -2.47
N ALA A 115 -3.74 -5.93 -3.38
CA ALA A 115 -5.19 -6.16 -3.30
C ALA A 115 -5.55 -7.64 -3.47
N LEU A 116 -4.92 -8.32 -4.44
CA LEU A 116 -5.13 -9.75 -4.70
C LEU A 116 -4.65 -10.61 -3.54
N LEU A 117 -3.52 -10.27 -2.91
CA LEU A 117 -3.02 -10.97 -1.72
C LEU A 117 -4.00 -10.88 -0.56
N ILE A 118 -4.53 -9.68 -0.27
CA ILE A 118 -5.53 -9.51 0.80
C ILE A 118 -6.82 -10.28 0.46
N ALA A 119 -7.30 -10.19 -0.79
CA ALA A 119 -8.51 -10.88 -1.23
C ALA A 119 -8.36 -12.41 -1.15
N GLY A 120 -7.23 -12.95 -1.60
CA GLY A 120 -6.92 -14.38 -1.54
C GLY A 120 -6.80 -14.90 -0.11
N ALA A 121 -6.10 -14.17 0.77
CA ALA A 121 -6.02 -14.53 2.18
C ALA A 121 -7.38 -14.46 2.89
N LEU A 122 -8.19 -13.45 2.58
CA LEU A 122 -9.54 -13.32 3.15
C LEU A 122 -10.45 -14.46 2.68
N TRP A 123 -10.37 -14.82 1.40
CA TRP A 123 -11.10 -15.97 0.86
C TRP A 123 -10.66 -17.28 1.53
N TRP A 124 -9.36 -17.47 1.75
CA TRP A 124 -8.82 -18.62 2.46
C TRP A 124 -9.37 -18.73 3.89
N ASP A 125 -9.35 -17.63 4.64
CA ASP A 125 -9.89 -17.58 6.00
C ASP A 125 -11.38 -17.94 6.02
N MET A 126 -12.17 -17.41 5.06
CA MET A 126 -13.60 -17.75 4.95
C MET A 126 -13.87 -19.23 4.67
N GLN A 127 -13.00 -19.90 3.90
CA GLN A 127 -13.11 -21.34 3.64
C GLN A 127 -12.72 -22.19 4.85
N HIS A 128 -11.79 -21.72 5.69
CA HIS A 128 -11.29 -22.46 6.84
C HIS A 128 -12.04 -22.14 8.15
N GLU A 129 -12.80 -21.05 8.21
CA GLU A 129 -13.77 -20.79 9.29
C GLU A 129 -15.11 -21.52 9.08
N ALA A 130 -15.39 -21.99 7.86
CA ALA A 130 -16.63 -22.69 7.51
C ALA A 130 -16.57 -24.23 7.66
N ASN A 131 -15.39 -24.77 8.00
CA ASN A 131 -15.16 -26.19 8.31
C ASN A 131 -14.96 -26.38 9.82
#